data_AF-A0A7C6MD27-F1
#
_entry.id   AF-A0A7C6MD27-F1
#
_cell.length_a   1.000
_cell.length_b   1.000
_cell.length_c   1.000
_cell.angle_alpha   90.00
_cell.angle_beta   90.00
_cell.angle_gamma   90.00
#
_symmetry.space_group_name_H-M   'P 1'
#
loop_
_entity.id
_entity.type
_entity.pdbx_description
1 polymer ?
#
loop_
_entity_poly.entity_id
_entity_poly.type
_entity_poly.pdbx_seq_one_letter_code
_entity_poly.pdbx_strand_id
1 'polypeptide(L)'
;MKKFVASLLVVFFVVGFGFAQGAPKKVLSSGDINAFIVNFTAIETEIEALDGKFEEVLDSADIDDDTPVQESFSLMRNLKMPTEIEAVFEKNGLGANGFEKMIVITTGFNMLEMEEQMSMYVEQYQNVPEMEAYLEEIKKVTTDLRNSIHDDDYTLVKSRKADLSKAFANDE
;
A
#
# COMPACT_ATOMS: atom_id res chain seq x y z
N MET A 1 -57.83 -17.49 14.41
CA MET A 1 -56.77 -18.13 13.59
C MET A 1 -56.84 -17.57 12.17
N LYS A 2 -56.04 -16.55 11.85
CA LYS A 2 -55.93 -15.99 10.49
C LYS A 2 -54.52 -16.28 9.99
N LYS A 3 -54.44 -17.08 8.94
CA LYS A 3 -53.20 -17.47 8.26
C LYS A 3 -52.66 -16.25 7.52
N PHE A 4 -51.49 -15.76 7.90
CA PHE A 4 -50.75 -14.78 7.10
C PHE A 4 -50.09 -15.51 5.94
N VAL A 5 -50.53 -15.19 4.73
CA VAL A 5 -49.96 -15.68 3.47
C VAL A 5 -48.59 -15.01 3.31
N ALA A 6 -47.55 -15.82 3.27
CA ALA A 6 -46.18 -15.40 2.98
C ALA A 6 -46.12 -14.83 1.56
N SER A 7 -45.82 -13.54 1.44
CA SER A 7 -45.44 -12.93 0.16
C SER A 7 -43.96 -13.18 -0.06
N LEU A 8 -43.67 -14.10 -0.99
CA LEU A 8 -42.34 -14.37 -1.52
C LEU A 8 -41.85 -13.12 -2.28
N LEU A 9 -40.93 -12.36 -1.70
CA LEU A 9 -40.21 -11.29 -2.38
C LEU A 9 -39.01 -11.93 -3.07
N VAL A 10 -39.19 -12.31 -4.34
CA VAL A 10 -38.09 -12.76 -5.21
C VAL A 10 -37.34 -11.51 -5.65
N VAL A 11 -36.27 -11.18 -4.94
CA VAL A 11 -35.27 -10.21 -5.42
C VAL A 11 -34.35 -10.97 -6.38
N PHE A 12 -34.50 -10.68 -7.67
CA PHE A 12 -33.53 -11.03 -8.70
C PHE A 12 -32.22 -10.29 -8.40
N PHE A 13 -31.30 -10.93 -7.68
CA PHE A 13 -29.90 -10.53 -7.71
C PHE A 13 -29.32 -11.01 -9.05
N VAL A 14 -29.26 -10.09 -10.01
CA VAL A 14 -28.33 -10.22 -11.13
C VAL A 14 -26.93 -10.14 -10.52
N VAL A 15 -26.32 -11.29 -10.28
CA VAL A 15 -24.90 -11.37 -9.92
C VAL A 15 -24.12 -11.08 -11.19
N GLY A 16 -23.99 -9.79 -11.51
CA GLY A 16 -22.93 -9.34 -12.40
C GLY A 16 -21.62 -9.63 -11.68
N PHE A 17 -20.92 -10.68 -12.10
CA PHE A 17 -19.52 -10.90 -11.76
C PHE A 17 -18.67 -9.85 -12.51
N GLY A 18 -18.84 -8.58 -12.15
CA GLY A 18 -17.78 -7.62 -12.27
C GLY A 18 -16.87 -7.86 -11.07
N PHE A 19 -15.58 -8.08 -11.31
CA PHE A 19 -14.56 -7.98 -10.28
C PHE A 19 -14.57 -6.53 -9.77
N ALA A 20 -15.48 -6.22 -8.85
CA ALA A 20 -15.39 -5.03 -8.05
C ALA A 20 -14.25 -5.28 -7.07
N GLN A 21 -13.03 -4.95 -7.50
CA GLN A 21 -11.93 -4.71 -6.59
C GLN A 21 -12.44 -3.67 -5.59
N GLY A 22 -12.78 -4.12 -4.38
CA GLY A 22 -13.41 -3.28 -3.37
C GLY A 22 -12.54 -2.05 -3.12
N ALA A 23 -13.16 -0.93 -2.76
CA ALA A 23 -12.41 0.28 -2.41
C ALA A 23 -11.30 -0.08 -1.38
N PRO A 24 -10.09 0.49 -1.53
CA PRO A 24 -8.98 0.15 -0.64
C PRO A 24 -9.38 0.30 0.83
N LYS A 25 -9.02 -0.69 1.64
CA LYS A 25 -9.26 -0.62 3.09
C LYS A 25 -8.34 0.42 3.73
N LYS A 26 -8.94 1.35 4.48
CA LYS A 26 -8.22 2.25 5.40
C LYS A 26 -7.51 1.46 6.51
N VAL A 27 -6.25 1.74 6.75
CA VAL A 27 -5.42 1.01 7.72
C VAL A 27 -4.59 1.88 8.65
N LEU A 28 -4.33 3.13 8.31
CA LEU A 28 -3.50 4.01 9.13
C LEU A 28 -4.33 4.91 10.04
N SER A 29 -3.79 5.11 11.23
CA SER A 29 -4.10 6.22 12.12
C SER A 29 -2.88 7.14 12.23
N SER A 30 -3.07 8.36 12.73
CA SER A 30 -1.94 9.28 13.00
C SER A 30 -0.93 8.70 14.00
N GLY A 31 -1.40 7.85 14.92
CA GLY A 31 -0.54 7.15 15.87
C GLY A 31 0.40 6.16 15.18
N ASP A 32 -0.07 5.46 14.15
CA ASP A 32 0.73 4.49 13.40
C ASP A 32 1.88 5.16 12.66
N ILE A 33 1.63 6.28 11.98
CA ILE A 33 2.71 7.02 11.27
C ILE A 33 3.71 7.59 12.28
N ASN A 34 3.25 8.09 13.42
CA ASN A 34 4.16 8.55 14.48
C ASN A 34 5.04 7.41 15.02
N ALA A 35 4.44 6.26 15.30
CA ALA A 35 5.17 5.08 15.78
C ALA A 35 6.19 4.62 14.73
N PHE A 36 5.79 4.57 13.45
CA PHE A 36 6.70 4.23 12.35
C PHE A 36 7.91 5.17 12.30
N ILE A 37 7.69 6.49 12.25
CA ILE A 37 8.78 7.48 12.15
C ILE A 37 9.73 7.40 13.35
N VAL A 38 9.19 7.29 14.57
CA VAL A 38 10.00 7.28 15.79
C VAL A 38 10.82 6.00 15.92
N ASN A 39 10.26 4.87 15.48
CA ASN A 39 10.86 3.55 15.69
C ASN A 39 11.45 2.94 14.41
N PHE A 40 11.54 3.69 13.30
CA PHE A 40 11.94 3.17 11.99
C PHE A 40 13.26 2.40 12.05
N THR A 41 14.34 3.03 12.53
CA THR A 41 15.65 2.40 12.68
C THR A 41 15.62 1.17 13.60
N ALA A 42 14.80 1.19 14.65
CA ALA A 42 14.66 0.04 15.54
C ALA A 42 13.94 -1.13 14.86
N ILE A 43 12.91 -0.84 14.05
CA ILE A 43 12.22 -1.84 13.24
C ILE A 43 13.19 -2.50 12.26
N GLU A 44 13.99 -1.72 11.53
CA GLU A 44 14.97 -2.24 10.57
C GLU A 44 16.03 -3.11 11.25
N THR A 45 16.65 -2.60 12.32
CA THR A 45 17.66 -3.35 13.08
C THR A 45 17.10 -4.67 13.62
N GLU A 46 15.86 -4.67 14.11
CA GLU A 46 15.23 -5.86 14.66
C GLU A 46 14.80 -6.85 13.57
N ILE A 47 14.40 -6.37 12.39
CA ILE A 47 14.12 -7.22 11.23
C ILE A 47 15.42 -7.84 10.70
N GLU A 48 16.50 -7.06 10.55
CA GLU A 48 17.81 -7.54 10.10
C GLU A 48 18.35 -8.64 11.04
N ALA A 49 18.14 -8.48 12.35
CA ALA A 49 18.52 -9.47 13.35
C ALA A 49 17.76 -10.81 13.25
N LEU A 50 16.75 -10.91 12.38
CA LEU A 50 16.05 -12.16 12.08
C LEU A 50 16.74 -12.99 10.99
N ASP A 51 17.95 -12.62 10.55
CA ASP A 51 18.83 -13.40 9.66
C ASP A 51 18.15 -13.83 8.34
N GLY A 52 17.53 -12.89 7.61
CA GLY A 52 16.99 -13.16 6.27
C GLY A 52 15.54 -13.67 6.24
N LYS A 53 14.91 -13.92 7.39
CA LYS A 53 13.53 -14.44 7.46
C LYS A 53 12.49 -13.51 6.85
N PHE A 54 12.75 -12.21 6.89
CA PHE A 54 11.83 -11.23 6.33
C PHE A 54 11.86 -11.30 4.79
N GLU A 55 13.06 -11.39 4.22
CA GLU A 55 13.33 -11.59 2.80
C GLU A 55 12.72 -12.92 2.33
N GLU A 56 12.89 -14.02 3.07
CA GLU A 56 12.28 -15.31 2.72
C GLU A 56 10.74 -15.23 2.58
N VAL A 57 10.09 -14.40 3.40
CA VAL A 57 8.63 -14.20 3.31
C VAL A 57 8.27 -13.36 2.09
N LEU A 58 9.05 -12.32 1.78
CA LEU A 58 8.84 -11.51 0.58
C LEU A 58 9.09 -12.32 -0.69
N ASP A 59 10.13 -13.14 -0.73
CA ASP A 59 10.46 -14.03 -1.86
C ASP A 59 9.41 -15.13 -2.07
N SER A 60 8.63 -15.45 -1.03
CA SER A 60 7.51 -16.39 -1.14
C SER A 60 6.26 -15.79 -1.82
N ALA A 61 6.23 -14.46 -1.97
CA ALA A 61 5.18 -13.80 -2.73
C ALA A 61 5.37 -14.11 -4.22
N ASP A 62 4.31 -14.56 -4.88
CA ASP A 62 4.28 -14.80 -6.34
C ASP A 62 4.22 -13.47 -7.09
N ILE A 63 5.26 -12.65 -6.93
CA ILE A 63 5.43 -11.35 -7.55
C ILE A 63 6.63 -11.45 -8.49
N ASP A 64 6.35 -11.41 -9.79
CA ASP A 64 7.35 -11.37 -10.84
C ASP A 64 7.40 -9.98 -11.51
N ASP A 65 8.34 -9.80 -12.44
CA ASP A 65 8.51 -8.54 -13.19
C ASP A 65 7.28 -8.18 -14.07
N ASP A 66 6.46 -9.17 -14.43
CA ASP A 66 5.27 -9.00 -15.26
C ASP A 66 4.00 -8.77 -14.42
N THR A 67 4.08 -8.93 -13.09
CA THR A 67 2.95 -8.77 -12.19
C THR A 67 2.52 -7.31 -12.14
N PRO A 68 1.27 -6.98 -12.46
CA PRO A 68 0.79 -5.60 -12.41
C PRO A 68 0.99 -4.98 -11.02
N VAL A 69 1.46 -3.74 -10.96
CA VAL A 69 1.79 -3.06 -9.69
C VAL A 69 0.66 -3.11 -8.64
N GLN A 70 -0.60 -2.99 -9.05
CA GLN A 70 -1.75 -3.11 -8.14
C GLN A 70 -1.90 -4.51 -7.56
N GLU A 71 -1.64 -5.53 -8.39
CA GLU A 71 -1.67 -6.93 -7.99
C GLU A 71 -0.51 -7.23 -7.04
N SER A 72 0.71 -6.80 -7.35
CA SER A 72 1.87 -6.91 -6.46
C SER A 72 1.59 -6.27 -5.10
N PHE A 73 1.01 -5.07 -5.08
CA PHE A 73 0.63 -4.38 -3.85
C PHE A 73 -0.45 -5.14 -3.06
N SER A 74 -1.45 -5.68 -3.76
CA SER A 74 -2.49 -6.51 -3.15
C SER A 74 -1.92 -7.80 -2.57
N LEU A 75 -1.02 -8.48 -3.27
CA LEU A 75 -0.35 -9.69 -2.81
C LEU A 75 0.47 -9.41 -1.55
N MET A 76 1.29 -8.35 -1.56
CA MET A 76 2.06 -7.92 -0.40
C MET A 76 1.17 -7.65 0.83
N ARG A 77 0.05 -6.95 0.67
CA ARG A 77 -0.87 -6.66 1.79
C ARG A 77 -1.49 -7.92 2.42
N ASN A 78 -1.56 -9.01 1.67
CA ASN A 78 -2.16 -10.26 2.12
C ASN A 78 -1.13 -11.29 2.61
N LEU A 79 0.17 -10.97 2.57
CA LEU A 79 1.19 -11.82 3.15
C LEU A 79 0.98 -11.99 4.65
N LYS A 80 1.10 -13.23 5.11
CA LYS A 80 1.08 -13.55 6.53
C LYS A 80 2.50 -13.49 7.05
N MET A 81 2.76 -12.57 7.95
CA MET A 81 4.05 -12.48 8.60
C MET A 81 4.18 -13.59 9.66
N PRO A 82 5.36 -14.24 9.75
CA PRO A 82 5.71 -15.07 10.89
C PRO A 82 5.57 -14.29 12.21
N THR A 83 5.24 -14.99 13.30
CA THR A 83 4.99 -14.38 14.60
C THR A 83 6.19 -13.56 15.12
N GLU A 84 7.42 -13.99 14.82
CA GLU A 84 8.61 -13.21 15.16
C GLU A 84 8.66 -11.83 14.48
N ILE A 85 8.23 -11.72 13.23
CA ILE A 85 8.19 -10.46 12.48
C ILE A 85 7.01 -9.61 12.97
N GLU A 86 5.84 -10.23 13.19
CA GLU A 86 4.69 -9.54 13.80
C GLU A 86 5.04 -8.94 15.16
N ALA A 87 5.82 -9.67 15.98
CA ALA A 87 6.25 -9.21 17.29
C ALA A 87 7.16 -7.97 17.22
N VAL A 88 8.03 -7.86 16.20
CA VAL A 88 8.85 -6.65 15.98
C VAL A 88 7.94 -5.45 15.73
N PHE A 89 6.97 -5.58 14.82
CA PHE A 89 6.06 -4.49 14.50
C PHE A 89 5.14 -4.11 15.67
N GLU A 90 4.65 -5.10 16.42
CA GLU A 90 3.82 -4.87 17.60
C GLU A 90 4.60 -4.13 18.70
N LYS A 91 5.82 -4.60 18.99
CA LYS A 91 6.73 -3.97 19.96
C LYS A 91 7.03 -2.51 19.62
N ASN A 92 7.12 -2.20 18.32
CA ASN A 92 7.42 -0.86 17.82
C ASN A 92 6.16 -0.01 17.55
N GLY A 93 5.00 -0.44 18.04
CA GLY A 93 3.79 0.38 18.09
C GLY A 93 2.92 0.37 16.83
N LEU A 94 3.22 -0.50 15.85
CA LEU A 94 2.37 -0.68 14.67
C LEU A 94 1.30 -1.76 14.87
N GLY A 95 1.38 -2.52 15.96
CA GLY A 95 0.42 -3.57 16.30
C GLY A 95 0.49 -4.80 15.38
N ALA A 96 -0.46 -5.72 15.55
CA ALA A 96 -0.46 -7.02 14.87
C ALA A 96 -0.56 -6.95 13.34
N ASN A 97 -1.11 -5.86 12.77
CA ASN A 97 -1.13 -5.64 11.33
C ASN A 97 -0.03 -4.67 10.85
N GLY A 98 1.08 -4.59 11.60
CA GLY A 98 2.10 -3.57 11.37
C GLY A 98 2.83 -3.68 10.03
N PHE A 99 2.96 -4.88 9.47
CA PHE A 99 3.49 -5.06 8.12
C PHE A 99 2.59 -4.42 7.05
N GLU A 100 1.27 -4.63 7.12
CA GLU A 100 0.31 -3.98 6.21
C GLU A 100 0.43 -2.45 6.32
N LYS A 101 0.59 -1.92 7.53
CA LYS A 101 0.78 -0.48 7.76
C LYS A 101 2.09 0.02 7.18
N MET A 102 3.19 -0.71 7.37
CA MET A 102 4.50 -0.38 6.80
C MET A 102 4.42 -0.28 5.28
N ILE A 103 3.85 -1.29 4.60
CA ILE A 103 3.65 -1.28 3.14
C ILE A 103 2.87 -0.04 2.70
N VAL A 104 1.78 0.29 3.37
CA VAL A 104 0.97 1.48 3.00
C VAL A 104 1.75 2.77 3.21
N ILE A 105 2.56 2.88 4.27
CA ILE A 105 3.41 4.06 4.52
C ILE A 105 4.49 4.20 3.44
N THR A 106 5.29 3.14 3.21
CA THR A 106 6.41 3.18 2.27
C THR A 106 5.93 3.35 0.84
N THR A 107 4.87 2.63 0.44
CA THR A 107 4.27 2.78 -0.90
C THR A 107 3.67 4.17 -1.07
N GLY A 108 2.94 4.68 -0.07
CA GLY A 108 2.39 6.03 -0.12
C GLY A 108 3.47 7.11 -0.23
N PHE A 109 4.59 6.94 0.47
CA PHE A 109 5.74 7.84 0.36
C PHE A 109 6.39 7.78 -1.03
N ASN A 110 6.72 6.59 -1.53
CA ASN A 110 7.28 6.41 -2.87
C ASN A 110 6.36 6.98 -3.95
N MET A 111 5.06 6.82 -3.78
CA MET A 111 4.08 7.39 -4.69
C MET A 111 4.14 8.93 -4.73
N LEU A 112 4.30 9.59 -3.57
CA LEU A 112 4.46 11.05 -3.50
C LEU A 112 5.77 11.51 -4.15
N GLU A 113 6.84 10.73 -4.06
CA GLU A 113 8.10 10.99 -4.77
C GLU A 113 7.93 10.84 -6.29
N MET A 114 7.26 9.78 -6.73
CA MET A 114 6.95 9.54 -8.15
C MET A 114 6.09 10.66 -8.75
N GLU A 115 5.08 11.16 -8.03
CA GLU A 115 4.24 12.27 -8.48
C GLU A 115 5.03 13.57 -8.68
N GLU A 116 5.97 13.86 -7.78
CA GLU A 116 6.86 15.03 -7.90
C GLU A 116 7.82 14.88 -9.08
N GLN A 117 8.45 13.72 -9.21
CA GLN A 117 9.35 13.42 -10.33
C GLN A 117 8.62 13.46 -11.68
N MET A 118 7.42 12.87 -11.76
CA MET A 118 6.64 12.87 -12.98
C MET A 118 6.18 14.27 -13.38
N SER A 119 5.83 15.12 -12.41
CA SER A 119 5.49 16.51 -12.72
C SER A 119 6.65 17.22 -13.44
N MET A 120 7.89 16.97 -13.01
CA MET A 120 9.09 17.49 -13.68
C MET A 120 9.29 16.86 -15.07
N TYR A 121 9.12 15.55 -15.20
CA TYR A 121 9.28 14.85 -16.49
C TYR A 121 8.25 15.27 -17.53
N VAL A 122 6.99 15.42 -17.14
CA VAL A 122 5.92 15.91 -18.02
C VAL A 122 6.26 17.33 -18.48
N GLU A 123 6.66 18.22 -17.57
CA GLU A 123 7.03 19.58 -17.94
C GLU A 123 8.18 19.62 -18.97
N GLN A 124 9.21 18.77 -18.75
CA GLN A 124 10.40 18.70 -19.59
C GLN A 124 10.15 18.06 -20.97
N TYR A 125 9.33 17.01 -21.03
CA TYR A 125 9.23 16.14 -22.21
C TYR A 125 7.88 16.16 -22.93
N GLN A 126 6.88 16.94 -22.46
CA GLN A 126 5.56 17.04 -23.10
C GLN A 126 5.57 17.37 -24.60
N ASN A 127 6.65 17.99 -25.11
CA ASN A 127 6.79 18.36 -26.52
C ASN A 127 7.70 17.40 -27.31
N VAL A 128 8.10 16.26 -26.73
CA VAL A 128 8.92 15.23 -27.37
C VAL A 128 8.01 14.04 -27.71
N PRO A 129 7.55 13.88 -28.96
CA PRO A 129 6.57 12.85 -29.35
C PRO A 129 7.01 11.43 -28.99
N GLU A 130 8.31 11.15 -29.05
CA GLU A 130 8.88 9.84 -28.70
C GLU A 130 8.68 9.48 -27.22
N MET A 131 8.45 10.47 -26.36
CA MET A 131 8.24 10.29 -24.93
C MET A 131 6.77 10.15 -24.55
N GLU A 132 5.83 10.39 -25.47
CA GLU A 132 4.39 10.42 -25.17
C GLU A 132 3.90 9.11 -24.55
N ALA A 133 4.27 7.97 -25.16
CA ALA A 133 3.88 6.65 -24.65
C ALA A 133 4.46 6.36 -23.25
N TYR A 134 5.69 6.79 -23.00
CA TYR A 134 6.36 6.61 -21.71
C TYR A 134 5.69 7.47 -20.62
N LEU A 135 5.36 8.72 -20.92
CA LEU A 135 4.67 9.62 -19.99
C LEU A 135 3.27 9.09 -19.63
N GLU A 136 2.52 8.56 -20.61
CA GLU A 136 1.22 7.93 -20.36
C GLU A 136 1.33 6.65 -19.53
N GLU A 137 2.37 5.83 -19.75
CA GLU A 137 2.61 4.63 -18.95
C GLU A 137 2.91 4.95 -17.49
N ILE A 138 3.83 5.89 -17.20
CA ILE A 138 4.13 6.28 -15.82
C ILE A 138 2.89 6.88 -15.15
N LYS A 139 2.13 7.72 -15.87
CA LYS A 139 0.87 8.29 -15.38
C LYS A 139 -0.15 7.22 -15.03
N LYS A 140 -0.26 6.18 -15.86
CA LYS A 140 -1.10 5.02 -15.59
C LYS A 140 -0.64 4.31 -14.33
N VAL A 141 0.65 3.96 -14.21
CA VAL A 141 1.20 3.26 -13.03
C VAL A 141 0.97 4.08 -11.75
N THR A 142 1.20 5.38 -11.80
CA THR A 142 1.02 6.27 -10.64
C THR A 142 -0.45 6.36 -10.23
N THR A 143 -1.36 6.49 -11.20
CA THR A 143 -2.81 6.48 -10.95
C THR A 143 -3.25 5.14 -10.36
N ASP A 144 -2.74 4.04 -10.90
CA ASP A 144 -3.07 2.69 -10.48
C ASP A 144 -2.62 2.43 -9.04
N LEU A 145 -1.40 2.85 -8.69
CA LEU A 145 -0.89 2.77 -7.33
C LEU A 145 -1.67 3.67 -6.38
N ARG A 146 -2.05 4.88 -6.81
CA ARG A 146 -2.88 5.78 -6.00
C ARG A 146 -4.20 5.15 -5.60
N ASN A 147 -4.84 4.49 -6.57
CA ASN A 147 -6.12 3.84 -6.41
C ASN A 147 -6.05 2.58 -5.54
N SER A 148 -4.85 2.11 -5.21
CA SER A 148 -4.63 0.97 -4.33
C SER A 148 -4.49 1.39 -2.85
N ILE A 149 -4.34 2.69 -2.57
CA ILE A 149 -4.23 3.25 -1.22
C ILE A 149 -5.51 4.03 -0.89
N HIS A 150 -6.03 3.85 0.33
CA HIS A 150 -7.20 4.60 0.79
C HIS A 150 -6.89 6.10 0.91
N ASP A 151 -7.84 6.96 0.57
CA ASP A 151 -7.64 8.42 0.52
C ASP A 151 -7.17 9.03 1.83
N ASP A 152 -7.76 8.61 2.95
CA ASP A 152 -7.33 9.06 4.28
C ASP A 152 -5.87 8.66 4.58
N ASP A 153 -5.45 7.45 4.18
CA ASP A 153 -4.11 6.95 4.45
C ASP A 153 -3.09 7.73 3.61
N TYR A 154 -3.38 7.91 2.32
CA TYR A 154 -2.54 8.72 1.44
C TYR A 154 -2.46 10.18 1.92
N THR A 155 -3.58 10.78 2.33
CA THR A 155 -3.61 12.15 2.88
C THR A 155 -2.76 12.25 4.15
N LEU A 156 -2.84 11.24 5.02
CA LEU A 156 -2.06 11.19 6.23
C LEU A 156 -0.56 11.05 5.95
N VAL A 157 -0.15 10.15 5.05
CA VAL A 157 1.24 10.01 4.60
C VAL A 157 1.75 11.32 4.00
N LYS A 158 0.98 11.95 3.12
CA LYS A 158 1.30 13.25 2.52
C LYS A 158 1.54 14.33 3.56
N SER A 159 0.70 14.40 4.60
CA SER A 159 0.87 15.38 5.68
C SER A 159 2.16 15.19 6.49
N ARG A 160 2.79 14.01 6.39
CA ARG A 160 3.99 13.60 7.13
C ARG A 160 5.21 13.36 6.24
N LYS A 161 5.12 13.71 4.96
CA LYS A 161 6.15 13.46 3.95
C LYS A 161 7.55 13.90 4.40
N ALA A 162 7.68 15.11 4.94
CA ALA A 162 8.98 15.65 5.37
C ALA A 162 9.58 14.90 6.57
N ASP A 163 8.76 14.38 7.48
CA ASP A 163 9.25 13.59 8.61
C ASP A 163 9.64 12.17 8.16
N LEU A 164 8.85 11.58 7.26
CA LEU A 164 9.15 10.28 6.64
C LEU A 164 10.45 10.34 5.83
N SER A 165 10.66 11.38 5.02
CA SER A 165 11.90 11.60 4.28
C SER A 165 13.13 11.65 5.21
N LYS A 166 13.02 12.29 6.37
CA LYS A 166 14.10 12.29 7.37
C LYS A 166 14.31 10.90 7.98
N ALA A 167 13.24 10.17 8.26
CA ALA A 167 13.35 8.81 8.81
C ALA A 167 14.11 7.90 7.82
N PHE A 168 13.76 7.95 6.53
CA PHE A 168 14.42 7.16 5.48
C PHE A 168 15.86 7.61 5.19
N ALA A 169 16.17 8.91 5.29
CA ALA A 169 17.52 9.42 5.03
C ALA A 169 18.51 9.18 6.19
N ASN A 170 18.04 8.86 7.39
CA ASN A 170 18.91 8.60 8.54
C ASN A 170 19.49 7.17 8.56
N ASP A 171 19.19 6.36 7.54
CA ASP A 171 19.74 5.00 7.34
C ASP A 171 20.96 4.99 6.39
N GLU A 172 21.38 6.16 5.86
CA GLU A 172 22.62 6.36 5.09
C GLU A 172 23.78 6.92 5.97
#